data_AF-A0AAV4J3Q3-F1
#
_entry.id   AF-A0AAV4J3Q3-F1
#
_cell.length_a   1.000
_cell.length_b   1.000
_cell.length_c   1.000
_cell.angle_alpha   90.00
_cell.angle_beta   90.00
_cell.angle_gamma   90.00
#
_symmetry.space_group_name_H-M   'P 1'
#
loop_
_entity.id
_entity.type
_entity.pdbx_description
1 polymer ?
#
loop_
_entity_poly.entity_id
_entity_poly.type
_entity_poly.pdbx_seq_one_letter_code
_entity_poly.pdbx_strand_id
1 'polypeptide(L)'
;MPHDMDPVIEKRSTLKRQRKPETWKRNITKTLNNQEHEHVDSTGKVKAKKVPKSVDCSKCRFKCSEKINDEERLSINDEYWSLIDYSRKKGFLLAS
;
A
#
# COMPACT_ATOMS: atom_id res chain seq x y z
N MET A 1 -32.19 2.80 -60.92
CA MET A 1 -31.35 3.80 -60.23
C MET A 1 -30.98 3.21 -58.88
N PRO A 2 -29.69 3.17 -58.50
CA PRO A 2 -29.26 2.48 -57.30
C PRO A 2 -29.66 3.26 -56.06
N HIS A 3 -30.11 2.52 -55.06
CA HIS A 3 -30.52 3.01 -53.75
C HIS A 3 -29.24 3.25 -52.94
N ASP A 4 -28.81 4.51 -52.83
CA ASP A 4 -27.68 4.86 -51.97
C ASP A 4 -28.05 4.59 -50.51
N MET A 5 -27.28 3.69 -49.88
CA MET A 5 -27.41 3.28 -48.49
C MET A 5 -26.80 4.36 -47.60
N ASP A 6 -27.61 4.96 -46.74
CA ASP A 6 -27.14 5.92 -45.73
C ASP A 6 -26.08 5.28 -44.81
N PRO A 7 -25.01 6.03 -44.44
CA PRO A 7 -23.98 5.52 -43.55
C PRO A 7 -24.53 5.31 -42.13
N VAL A 8 -24.35 4.10 -41.60
CA VAL A 8 -24.67 3.77 -40.21
C VAL A 8 -23.71 4.53 -39.30
N ILE A 9 -24.21 5.61 -38.70
CA ILE A 9 -23.51 6.37 -37.67
C ILE A 9 -23.51 5.52 -36.39
N GLU A 10 -22.37 4.89 -36.11
CA GLU A 10 -22.16 4.09 -34.91
C GLU A 10 -22.23 5.01 -33.66
N LYS A 11 -23.32 4.89 -32.89
CA LYS A 11 -23.54 5.68 -31.68
C LYS A 11 -22.48 5.30 -30.64
N ARG A 12 -21.48 6.16 -30.41
CA ARG A 12 -20.59 6.06 -29.25
C ARG A 12 -21.45 6.09 -27.99
N SER A 13 -21.59 4.94 -27.34
CA SER A 13 -22.32 4.84 -26.09
C SER A 13 -21.64 5.75 -25.07
N THR A 14 -22.37 6.78 -24.62
CA THR A 14 -21.98 7.62 -23.49
C THR A 14 -22.24 6.83 -22.20
N LEU A 15 -21.62 5.66 -22.06
CA LEU A 15 -21.64 4.93 -20.81
C LEU A 15 -20.97 5.83 -19.76
N LYS A 16 -21.74 6.17 -18.73
CA LYS A 16 -21.24 6.96 -17.60
C LYS A 16 -19.92 6.34 -17.14
N ARG A 17 -18.87 7.17 -17.01
CA ARG A 17 -17.54 6.71 -16.59
C ARG A 17 -17.67 5.88 -15.32
N GLN A 18 -17.17 4.64 -15.36
CA GLN A 18 -17.11 3.80 -14.16
C GLN A 18 -16.23 4.48 -13.11
N ARG A 19 -16.73 4.52 -11.87
CA ARG A 19 -15.95 5.03 -10.74
C ARG A 19 -14.87 4.00 -10.42
N LYS A 20 -13.62 4.46 -10.39
CA LYS A 20 -12.43 3.69 -9.99
C LYS A 20 -11.86 4.24 -8.68
N PRO A 21 -12.51 4.00 -7.53
CA PRO A 21 -12.11 4.58 -6.26
C PRO A 21 -10.67 4.26 -5.89
N GLU A 22 -10.16 3.08 -6.24
CA GLU A 22 -8.77 2.67 -6.03
C GLU A 22 -7.75 3.61 -6.69
N THR A 23 -8.11 4.27 -7.79
CA THR A 23 -7.23 5.21 -8.50
C THR A 23 -7.31 6.64 -7.96
N TRP A 24 -8.22 6.92 -7.03
CA TRP A 24 -8.32 8.26 -6.46
C TRP A 24 -7.08 8.56 -5.62
N LYS A 25 -6.46 9.73 -5.87
CA LYS A 25 -5.24 10.16 -5.15
C LYS A 25 -5.33 9.93 -3.64
N ARG A 26 -6.48 10.27 -3.03
CA ARG A 26 -6.72 10.05 -1.59
C ARG A 26 -6.64 8.57 -1.19
N ASN A 27 -7.21 7.68 -1.99
CA ASN A 27 -7.21 6.24 -1.71
C ASN A 27 -5.83 5.64 -1.95
N ILE A 28 -5.13 6.04 -3.01
CA ILE A 28 -3.73 5.67 -3.26
C ILE A 28 -2.83 6.12 -2.09
N THR A 29 -2.95 7.37 -1.66
CA THR A 29 -2.19 7.89 -0.51
C THR A 29 -2.56 7.15 0.78
N LYS A 30 -3.84 6.79 0.97
CA LYS A 30 -4.28 5.99 2.12
C LYS A 30 -3.69 4.58 2.10
N THR A 31 -3.67 3.91 0.95
CA THR A 31 -3.05 2.59 0.81
C THR A 31 -1.55 2.64 1.01
N LEU A 32 -0.87 3.63 0.42
CA LEU A 32 0.58 3.83 0.60
C LEU A 32 0.94 4.13 2.07
N ASN A 33 0.16 4.98 2.75
CA ASN A 33 0.36 5.21 4.19
C ASN A 33 0.11 3.94 5.01
N ASN A 34 -0.92 3.15 4.69
CA ASN A 34 -1.19 1.91 5.41
C ASN A 34 -0.11 0.86 5.19
N GLN A 35 0.45 0.79 3.98
CA GLN A 35 1.54 -0.14 3.65
C GLN A 35 2.93 0.40 4.01
N GLU A 36 2.99 1.60 4.60
CA GLU A 36 4.24 2.24 4.99
C GLU A 36 5.22 2.47 3.84
N HIS A 37 4.74 2.47 2.59
CA HIS A 37 5.60 2.67 1.44
C HIS A 37 6.04 4.13 1.33
N GLU A 38 7.24 4.31 0.77
CA GLU A 38 7.72 5.63 0.42
C GLU A 38 6.74 6.30 -0.55
N HIS A 39 6.27 7.49 -0.18
CA HIS A 39 5.37 8.24 -1.05
C HIS A 39 5.51 9.74 -0.84
N VAL A 40 5.07 10.48 -1.84
CA VAL A 40 5.02 11.94 -1.82
C VAL A 40 3.68 12.37 -1.23
N ASP A 41 3.74 13.12 -0.13
CA ASP A 41 2.58 13.75 0.48
C ASP A 41 1.99 14.85 -0.43
N SER A 42 0.78 15.32 -0.11
CA SER A 42 0.13 16.43 -0.83
C SER A 42 0.93 17.74 -0.80
N THR A 43 1.93 17.85 0.07
CA THR A 43 2.85 19.00 0.18
C THR A 43 4.14 18.83 -0.63
N GLY A 44 4.30 17.71 -1.36
CA GLY A 44 5.51 17.41 -2.13
C GLY A 44 6.65 16.79 -1.30
N LYS A 45 6.43 16.53 -0.01
CA LYS A 45 7.43 15.90 0.87
C LYS A 45 7.43 14.39 0.71
N VAL A 46 8.61 13.79 0.60
CA VAL A 46 8.79 12.34 0.59
C VAL A 46 8.72 11.82 2.02
N LYS A 47 7.78 10.92 2.28
CA LYS A 47 7.73 10.14 3.52
C LYS A 47 8.52 8.85 3.31
N ALA A 48 9.56 8.64 4.11
CA ALA A 48 10.35 7.42 4.06
C ALA A 48 9.56 6.19 4.54
N LYS A 49 9.93 5.01 4.03
CA LYS A 49 9.45 3.72 4.54
C LYS A 49 9.83 3.59 6.01
N LYS A 50 8.92 3.10 6.87
CA LYS A 50 9.33 2.80 8.25
C LYS A 50 10.08 1.48 8.28
N VAL A 51 11.29 1.57 8.78
CA VAL A 51 12.20 0.47 9.03
C VAL A 51 12.30 0.24 10.55
N PRO A 52 12.63 -0.99 10.99
CA PRO A 52 12.96 -1.23 12.38
C PRO A 52 14.04 -0.25 12.83
N LYS A 53 13.87 0.34 14.01
CA LYS A 53 14.91 1.17 14.61
C LYS A 53 16.10 0.29 14.95
N SER A 54 17.31 0.78 14.70
CA SER A 54 18.51 0.12 15.24
C SER A 54 18.42 0.12 16.77
N VAL A 55 18.86 -0.98 17.38
CA VAL A 55 18.89 -1.13 18.83
C VAL A 55 20.30 -1.52 19.22
N ASP A 56 20.89 -0.74 20.13
CA ASP A 56 22.11 -1.16 20.79
C ASP A 56 21.78 -2.15 21.91
N CYS A 57 22.12 -3.41 21.68
CA CYS A 57 21.87 -4.52 22.60
C CYS A 57 23.04 -4.76 23.57
N SER A 58 24.08 -3.93 23.57
CA SER A 58 25.31 -4.12 24.38
C SER A 58 25.07 -4.33 25.88
N LYS A 59 24.03 -3.70 26.45
CA LYS A 59 23.62 -3.85 27.87
C LYS A 59 22.20 -4.42 28.03
N CYS A 60 21.65 -5.08 27.00
CA CYS A 60 20.27 -5.61 27.03
C CYS A 60 20.17 -6.80 27.98
N ARG A 61 19.42 -6.63 29.09
CA ARG A 61 19.10 -7.72 30.04
C ARG A 61 18.46 -8.93 29.35
N PHE A 62 17.68 -8.69 28.30
CA PHE A 62 16.92 -9.73 27.61
C PHE A 62 17.67 -10.37 26.44
N LYS A 63 18.91 -9.93 26.14
CA LYS A 63 19.72 -10.40 25.01
C LYS A 63 18.91 -10.42 23.72
N CYS A 64 18.25 -9.29 23.47
CA CYS A 64 17.23 -9.14 22.45
C CYS A 64 17.75 -9.47 21.04
N SER A 65 18.97 -9.03 20.69
CA SER A 65 19.64 -9.34 19.41
C SER A 65 20.13 -10.79 19.29
N GLU A 66 20.26 -11.55 20.38
CA GLU A 66 20.60 -12.99 20.31
C GLU A 66 19.36 -13.85 20.01
N LYS A 67 18.16 -13.33 20.32
CA LYS A 67 16.89 -14.06 20.15
C LYS A 67 16.19 -13.75 18.84
N ILE A 68 16.32 -12.50 18.38
CA ILE A 68 15.73 -12.03 17.13
C ILE A 68 16.82 -11.26 16.41
N ASN A 69 17.30 -11.83 15.31
CA ASN A 69 18.34 -11.20 14.50
C ASN A 69 17.76 -10.02 13.70
N ASP A 70 18.61 -9.10 13.24
CA ASP A 70 18.15 -7.91 12.52
C ASP A 70 17.39 -8.25 11.23
N GLU A 71 17.74 -9.36 10.57
CA GLU A 71 17.04 -9.89 9.40
C GLU A 71 15.61 -10.34 9.74
N GLU A 72 15.42 -11.00 10.87
CA GLU A 72 14.09 -11.43 11.33
C GLU A 72 13.24 -10.22 11.71
N ARG A 73 13.84 -9.18 12.30
CA ARG A 73 13.15 -7.92 12.60
C ARG A 73 12.70 -7.20 11.33
N LEU A 74 13.52 -7.22 10.29
CA LEU A 74 13.18 -6.70 8.96
C LEU A 74 12.04 -7.51 8.33
N SER A 75 12.11 -8.84 8.39
CA SER A 75 11.07 -9.74 7.89
C SER A 75 9.73 -9.50 8.58
N ILE A 76 9.70 -9.46 9.91
CA ILE A 76 8.49 -9.17 10.70
C ILE A 76 7.92 -7.79 10.35
N ASN A 77 8.78 -6.78 10.19
CA ASN A 77 8.35 -5.45 9.80
C ASN A 77 7.73 -5.45 8.39
N ASP A 78 8.38 -6.08 7.43
CA ASP A 78 7.89 -6.14 6.05
C ASP A 78 6.59 -6.94 5.96
N GLU A 79 6.47 -8.05 6.67
CA GLU A 79 5.25 -8.83 6.73
C GLU A 79 4.09 -8.02 7.35
N TYR A 80 4.33 -7.37 8.50
CA TYR A 80 3.32 -6.54 9.16
C TYR A 80 2.84 -5.37 8.29
N TRP A 81 3.76 -4.68 7.61
CA TRP A 81 3.41 -3.54 6.75
C TRP A 81 2.87 -3.95 5.37
N SER A 82 3.15 -5.16 4.89
CA SER A 82 2.51 -5.71 3.68
C SER A 82 0.98 -5.81 3.82
N LEU A 83 0.49 -5.95 5.06
CA LEU A 83 -0.92 -6.01 5.38
C LEU A 83 -1.57 -4.63 5.21
N ILE A 84 -2.43 -4.47 4.21
CA ILE A 84 -3.14 -3.21 3.94
C ILE A 84 -4.18 -2.88 5.03
N ASP A 85 -4.78 -3.93 5.60
CA ASP A 85 -5.98 -3.84 6.41
C ASP A 85 -5.66 -3.85 7.91
N TYR A 86 -6.27 -2.93 8.66
CA TYR A 86 -6.01 -2.79 10.10
C TYR A 86 -6.42 -4.05 10.88
N SER A 87 -7.53 -4.68 10.50
CA SER A 87 -7.99 -5.92 11.12
C SER A 87 -6.97 -7.05 10.95
N ARG A 88 -6.30 -7.13 9.80
CA ARG A 88 -5.26 -8.13 9.53
C ARG A 88 -4.00 -7.85 10.34
N LYS A 89 -3.59 -6.58 10.45
CA LYS A 89 -2.49 -6.17 11.33
C LYS A 89 -2.75 -6.54 12.79
N LYS A 90 -3.98 -6.31 13.26
CA LYS A 90 -4.39 -6.73 14.60
C LYS A 90 -4.34 -8.24 14.77
N GLY A 91 -4.78 -8.99 13.76
CA GLY A 91 -4.66 -10.45 13.73
C GLY A 91 -3.20 -10.92 13.83
N PHE A 92 -2.30 -10.31 13.05
CA PHE A 92 -0.87 -10.60 13.10
C PHE A 92 -0.29 -10.45 14.52
N LEU A 93 -0.64 -9.36 15.21
CA LEU A 93 -0.19 -9.09 16.59
C LEU A 93 -0.81 -10.01 17.65
N LEU A 94 -1.98 -10.60 17.39
CA LEU A 94 -2.64 -11.52 18.32
C LEU A 94 -2.20 -12.97 18.11
N ALA A 95 -1.66 -13.29 16.93
CA ALA A 95 -1.15 -14.60 16.57
C ALA A 95 0.35 -14.77 16.86
N SER A 96 1.03 -13.68 17.26
CA SER A 96 2.44 -13.66 17.69
C SER A 96 2.57 -13.74 19.20
#